data_AF-A0A2Z4FRF8-F1
#
_entry.id   AF-A0A2Z4FRF8-F1
#
_cell.length_a   1.000
_cell.length_b   1.000
_cell.length_c   1.000
_cell.angle_alpha   90.00
_cell.angle_beta   90.00
_cell.angle_gamma   90.00
#
_symmetry.space_group_name_H-M   'P 1'
#
loop_
_entity.id
_entity.type
_entity.pdbx_description
1 polymer ?
#
loop_
_entity_poly.entity_id
_entity_poly.type
_entity_poly.pdbx_seq_one_letter_code
_entity_poly.pdbx_strand_id
1 'polypeptide(L)'
;MNMNQANTELNAYLVLMGAENTAKTPKNDLIATLRDGSSELSAALFALYAQAMGSASASGGADDWVKNFDFAAASPLARVAWVYDESETVEARIDALFDGADAALKAALIDTLVRAQIAWAHPSIDAALEDDATRQAAAWLVAHGAPESLNDWLLDNEAVEDVLDGLRALSLSDTDLGAGDWSAFEQWQAALTDAVMGTQEAEERADFEAALARVTGPLAVLDPAVWARLALGGDADSAWLKDPQVVADFLQSHGPASWLEALCILDATDDPAAEFGALLAVAATSGLDDTPPDEDAARGLIQLLQLAPDAPETAWEPLAARLGLATAIALTGADDAAPDDGLGLLLVQVAAHERLLHHGYHSPGISGLPHSPSDPEDISLEASLALLSDLEEQTYDLEVLDPDTTVMILRNCLDLHRHLDANPEQFEKLSQDWADAFAASASPALALASRGLFARLAARDAALEQKTLAQAPDLGAALVLSRLGDEDPRVIQTLAHHGALQTSVGLDCARRLAENGTPQALESLATLWATADCLRAPFFARCLQDAIENLADAE
;
A
#
# COMPACT_ATOMS: atom_id res chain seq x y z
N MET A 1 14.11 20.71 12.35
CA MET A 1 14.43 20.25 13.72
C MET A 1 15.95 20.06 13.88
N ASN A 2 16.51 19.96 15.08
CA ASN A 2 17.94 19.63 15.28
C ASN A 2 18.10 18.10 15.25
N MET A 3 18.98 17.52 14.42
CA MET A 3 19.18 16.05 14.33
C MET A 3 19.41 15.39 15.71
N ASN A 4 20.00 16.11 16.65
CA ASN A 4 20.19 15.62 18.02
C ASN A 4 18.86 15.34 18.76
N GLN A 5 17.78 16.05 18.43
CA GLN A 5 16.48 15.90 19.08
C GLN A 5 15.80 14.60 18.63
N ALA A 6 15.67 14.36 17.33
CA ALA A 6 15.04 13.14 16.80
C ALA A 6 15.80 11.87 17.23
N ASN A 7 17.13 11.90 17.24
CA ASN A 7 17.93 10.80 17.81
C ASN A 7 17.67 10.59 19.31
N THR A 8 17.42 11.67 20.07
CA THR A 8 17.08 11.55 21.50
C THR A 8 15.70 10.92 21.68
N GLU A 9 14.73 11.30 20.85
CA GLU A 9 13.36 10.77 20.86
C GLU A 9 13.34 9.27 20.49
N LEU A 10 14.09 8.87 19.46
CA LEU A 10 14.21 7.46 19.07
C LEU A 10 14.91 6.62 20.15
N ASN A 11 16.01 7.11 20.72
CA ASN A 11 16.69 6.45 21.84
C ASN A 11 15.75 6.30 23.06
N ALA A 12 14.92 7.30 23.33
CA ALA A 12 13.93 7.22 24.40
C ALA A 12 12.90 6.11 24.13
N TYR A 13 12.41 5.98 22.89
CA TYR A 13 11.50 4.91 22.48
C TYR A 13 12.14 3.52 22.61
N LEU A 14 13.34 3.31 22.06
CA LEU A 14 14.04 2.02 22.12
C LEU A 14 14.33 1.60 23.57
N VAL A 15 14.71 2.54 24.43
CA VAL A 15 14.87 2.28 25.86
C VAL A 15 13.55 1.89 26.52
N LEU A 16 12.42 2.47 26.11
CA LEU A 16 11.10 2.10 26.64
C LEU A 16 10.68 0.69 26.22
N MET A 17 10.95 0.30 24.98
CA MET A 17 10.65 -1.04 24.46
C MET A 17 11.57 -2.13 25.03
N GLY A 18 12.82 -1.79 25.42
CA GLY A 18 13.80 -2.75 25.94
C GLY A 18 13.94 -2.83 27.47
N ALA A 19 13.34 -1.94 28.26
CA ALA A 19 13.64 -1.85 29.71
C ALA A 19 12.71 -2.70 30.61
N GLU A 20 13.30 -3.70 31.30
CA GLU A 20 12.69 -4.45 32.42
C GLU A 20 12.40 -3.61 33.69
N ASN A 21 12.52 -2.27 33.65
CA ASN A 21 12.39 -1.43 34.86
C ASN A 21 11.74 -0.06 34.58
N THR A 22 10.41 0.00 34.77
CA THR A 22 9.50 1.10 34.44
C THR A 22 9.63 2.38 35.30
N ALA A 23 10.39 2.35 36.40
CA ALA A 23 10.35 3.43 37.40
C ALA A 23 11.34 4.59 37.14
N LYS A 24 12.20 4.52 36.12
CA LYS A 24 13.24 5.55 35.82
C LYS A 24 13.50 5.75 34.32
N THR A 25 12.52 5.47 33.48
CA THR A 25 12.65 5.46 32.01
C THR A 25 12.42 6.87 31.41
N PRO A 26 12.99 7.20 30.24
CA PRO A 26 12.79 8.45 29.46
C PRO A 26 11.34 8.76 29.01
N LYS A 27 10.34 8.07 29.59
CA LYS A 27 8.91 8.33 29.42
C LYS A 27 8.52 9.78 29.75
N ASN A 28 9.13 10.36 30.79
CA ASN A 28 8.86 11.75 31.16
C ASN A 28 9.37 12.74 30.10
N ASP A 29 10.41 12.39 29.34
CA ASP A 29 10.95 13.25 28.29
C ASP A 29 10.04 13.22 27.06
N LEU A 30 9.53 12.03 26.67
CA LEU A 30 8.50 11.91 25.63
C LEU A 30 7.17 12.57 26.03
N ILE A 31 6.74 12.41 27.28
CA ILE A 31 5.54 13.10 27.81
C ILE A 31 5.75 14.61 27.86
N ALA A 32 6.97 15.09 28.11
CA ALA A 32 7.28 16.52 28.07
C ALA A 32 7.20 17.07 26.63
N THR A 33 7.77 16.38 25.63
CA THR A 33 7.63 16.80 24.22
C THR A 33 6.19 16.70 23.69
N LEU A 34 5.42 15.71 24.14
CA LEU A 34 3.98 15.60 23.89
C LEU A 34 3.19 16.80 24.43
N ARG A 35 3.49 17.23 25.66
CA ARG A 35 2.82 18.38 26.30
C ARG A 35 3.11 19.70 25.61
N ASP A 36 4.31 19.84 25.05
CA ASP A 36 4.72 21.04 24.34
C ASP A 36 4.26 21.03 22.86
N GLY A 37 3.71 19.90 22.37
CA GLY A 37 3.16 19.75 21.01
C GLY A 37 4.16 20.02 19.89
N SER A 38 5.45 19.85 20.17
CA SER A 38 6.54 20.39 19.33
C SER A 38 7.16 19.40 18.34
N SER A 39 6.80 18.12 18.43
CA SER A 39 7.32 17.04 17.57
C SER A 39 6.22 16.00 17.28
N GLU A 40 5.84 15.86 16.00
CA GLU A 40 4.94 14.78 15.56
C GLU A 40 5.62 13.41 15.69
N LEU A 41 6.96 13.34 15.54
CA LEU A 41 7.71 12.11 15.72
C LEU A 41 7.64 11.60 17.16
N SER A 42 7.81 12.47 18.17
CA SER A 42 7.62 12.10 19.58
C SER A 42 6.23 11.55 19.84
N ALA A 43 5.21 12.18 19.24
CA ALA A 43 3.83 11.78 19.43
C ALA A 43 3.52 10.44 18.74
N ALA A 44 4.01 10.23 17.52
CA ALA A 44 3.93 8.97 16.81
C ALA A 44 4.58 7.82 17.60
N LEU A 45 5.82 8.02 18.06
CA LEU A 45 6.56 7.02 18.85
C LEU A 45 5.83 6.66 20.15
N PHE A 46 5.22 7.65 20.81
CA PHE A 46 4.43 7.38 22.00
C PHE A 46 3.13 6.64 21.67
N ALA A 47 2.44 7.00 20.58
CA ALA A 47 1.24 6.30 20.13
C ALA A 47 1.54 4.83 19.83
N LEU A 48 2.61 4.54 19.08
CA LEU A 48 3.08 3.17 18.81
C LEU A 48 3.42 2.41 20.11
N TYR A 49 4.12 3.05 21.04
CA TYR A 49 4.41 2.46 22.35
C TYR A 49 3.12 2.14 23.13
N ALA A 50 2.16 3.07 23.15
CA ALA A 50 0.90 2.90 23.88
C ALA A 50 0.06 1.76 23.29
N GLN A 51 0.00 1.67 21.95
CA GLN A 51 -0.63 0.58 21.21
C GLN A 51 0.02 -0.77 21.56
N ALA A 52 1.36 -0.86 21.53
CA ALA A 52 2.08 -2.11 21.84
C ALA A 52 1.91 -2.59 23.29
N MET A 53 1.78 -1.65 24.24
CA MET A 53 1.66 -1.97 25.66
C MET A 53 0.22 -2.21 26.13
N GLY A 54 -0.78 -1.97 25.27
CA GLY A 54 -2.21 -1.99 25.62
C GLY A 54 -2.62 -0.92 26.64
N SER A 55 -1.72 -0.02 27.04
CA SER A 55 -2.04 1.22 27.73
C SER A 55 -0.83 2.14 27.81
N ALA A 56 -1.07 3.45 27.78
CA ALA A 56 -0.05 4.45 28.08
C ALA A 56 0.40 4.45 29.58
N SER A 57 -0.22 3.67 30.47
CA SER A 57 -0.26 3.95 31.92
C SER A 57 0.32 2.86 32.85
N ALA A 58 1.55 2.38 32.61
CA ALA A 58 2.28 1.66 33.66
C ALA A 58 2.96 2.62 34.67
N SER A 59 2.31 2.85 35.82
CA SER A 59 2.81 3.36 37.12
C SER A 59 2.91 4.88 37.42
N GLY A 60 2.22 5.29 38.49
CA GLY A 60 2.69 6.23 39.53
C GLY A 60 2.49 7.75 39.36
N GLY A 61 2.42 8.26 38.12
CA GLY A 61 2.31 9.72 37.87
C GLY A 61 1.59 10.11 36.58
N ALA A 62 0.97 9.15 35.88
CA ALA A 62 0.33 9.34 34.58
C ALA A 62 -1.01 10.13 34.66
N ASP A 63 -1.72 10.09 35.78
CA ASP A 63 -3.00 10.79 35.95
C ASP A 63 -2.95 12.30 35.68
N ASP A 64 -1.83 12.96 35.95
CA ASP A 64 -1.74 14.43 35.88
C ASP A 64 -1.60 14.95 34.44
N TRP A 65 -1.08 14.18 33.49
CA TRP A 65 -1.03 14.65 32.10
C TRP A 65 -2.39 14.46 31.43
N VAL A 66 -3.02 13.30 31.61
CA VAL A 66 -4.35 12.96 31.09
C VAL A 66 -5.39 13.99 31.53
N LYS A 67 -5.38 14.39 32.80
CA LYS A 67 -6.32 15.39 33.36
C LYS A 67 -6.11 16.80 32.82
N ASN A 68 -4.89 17.16 32.44
CA ASN A 68 -4.52 18.50 32.00
C ASN A 68 -4.30 18.62 30.48
N PHE A 69 -4.53 17.54 29.73
CA PHE A 69 -4.35 17.54 28.27
C PHE A 69 -5.39 18.44 27.60
N ASP A 70 -4.93 19.41 26.81
CA ASP A 70 -5.78 20.28 25.99
C ASP A 70 -5.95 19.68 24.59
N PHE A 71 -7.03 18.92 24.40
CA PHE A 71 -7.31 18.23 23.15
C PHE A 71 -7.39 19.20 21.95
N ALA A 72 -7.97 20.38 22.15
CA ALA A 72 -8.15 21.36 21.07
C ALA A 72 -6.81 21.95 20.61
N ALA A 73 -5.89 22.21 21.55
CA ALA A 73 -4.59 22.79 21.26
C ALA A 73 -3.52 21.76 20.84
N ALA A 74 -3.75 20.47 21.10
CA ALA A 74 -2.80 19.40 20.80
C ALA A 74 -2.65 19.14 19.29
N SER A 75 -1.47 18.64 18.89
CA SER A 75 -1.23 18.15 17.52
C SER A 75 -2.03 16.86 17.26
N PRO A 76 -2.28 16.48 15.98
CA PRO A 76 -3.05 15.29 15.66
C PRO A 76 -2.51 14.02 16.33
N LEU A 77 -1.21 13.75 16.27
CA LEU A 77 -0.66 12.54 16.87
C LEU A 77 -0.58 12.61 18.39
N ALA A 78 -0.48 13.81 18.98
CA ALA A 78 -0.60 13.94 20.43
C ALA A 78 -2.02 13.59 20.90
N ARG A 79 -3.05 13.85 20.08
CA ARG A 79 -4.43 13.40 20.36
C ARG A 79 -4.56 11.89 20.22
N VAL A 80 -3.94 11.29 19.19
CA VAL A 80 -3.88 9.82 19.00
C VAL A 80 -3.23 9.16 20.23
N ALA A 81 -2.07 9.66 20.65
CA ALA A 81 -1.39 9.22 21.87
C ALA A 81 -2.26 9.35 23.13
N TRP A 82 -3.12 10.36 23.21
CA TRP A 82 -4.03 10.58 24.34
C TRP A 82 -5.20 9.59 24.37
N VAL A 83 -5.79 9.25 23.22
CA VAL A 83 -6.91 8.29 23.18
C VAL A 83 -6.49 6.85 23.49
N TYR A 84 -5.21 6.49 23.29
CA TYR A 84 -4.66 5.19 23.71
C TYR A 84 -4.47 5.04 25.24
N ASP A 85 -4.75 6.07 26.04
CA ASP A 85 -4.83 5.93 27.49
C ASP A 85 -6.22 5.41 27.89
N GLU A 86 -6.33 4.09 28.11
CA GLU A 86 -7.57 3.37 28.47
C GLU A 86 -8.08 3.68 29.90
N SER A 87 -7.90 4.90 30.40
CA SER A 87 -8.44 5.29 31.71
C SER A 87 -9.91 5.73 31.59
N GLU A 88 -10.72 5.41 32.60
CA GLU A 88 -12.10 5.94 32.74
C GLU A 88 -12.15 7.47 32.63
N THR A 89 -11.03 8.16 32.95
CA THR A 89 -10.94 9.62 32.80
C THR A 89 -10.87 10.06 31.35
N VAL A 90 -10.15 9.34 30.48
CA VAL A 90 -10.12 9.64 29.03
C VAL A 90 -11.47 9.33 28.41
N GLU A 91 -12.03 8.16 28.67
CA GLU A 91 -13.35 7.76 28.16
C GLU A 91 -14.43 8.80 28.49
N ALA A 92 -14.54 9.18 29.76
CA ALA A 92 -15.51 10.21 30.18
C ALA A 92 -15.26 11.59 29.54
N ARG A 93 -14.01 11.89 29.18
CA ARG A 93 -13.66 13.13 28.47
C ARG A 93 -13.97 13.06 26.98
N ILE A 94 -13.80 11.90 26.33
CA ILE A 94 -14.22 11.67 24.94
C ILE A 94 -15.72 11.92 24.81
N ASP A 95 -16.52 11.32 25.69
CA ASP A 95 -17.98 11.54 25.71
C ASP A 95 -18.33 13.01 25.97
N ALA A 96 -17.66 13.66 26.94
CA ALA A 96 -17.90 15.07 27.21
C ALA A 96 -17.54 16.00 26.03
N LEU A 97 -16.54 15.63 25.23
CA LEU A 97 -16.19 16.34 23.99
C LEU A 97 -17.30 16.15 22.94
N PHE A 98 -17.81 14.94 22.76
CA PHE A 98 -18.94 14.73 21.86
C PHE A 98 -20.23 15.45 22.30
N ASP A 99 -20.51 15.52 23.60
CA ASP A 99 -21.70 16.18 24.12
C ASP A 99 -21.62 17.71 24.08
N GLY A 100 -20.44 18.25 24.39
CA GLY A 100 -20.27 19.66 24.71
C GLY A 100 -19.50 20.50 23.69
N ALA A 101 -18.75 19.89 22.77
CA ALA A 101 -17.90 20.62 21.84
C ALA A 101 -18.62 21.11 20.58
N ASP A 102 -17.97 22.02 19.86
CA ASP A 102 -18.42 22.46 18.54
C ASP A 102 -18.15 21.40 17.46
N ALA A 103 -18.70 21.62 16.25
CA ALA A 103 -18.58 20.69 15.14
C ALA A 103 -17.12 20.44 14.71
N ALA A 104 -16.26 21.46 14.78
CA ALA A 104 -14.87 21.33 14.37
C ALA A 104 -14.08 20.41 15.32
N LEU A 105 -14.31 20.54 16.62
CA LEU A 105 -13.65 19.67 17.60
C LEU A 105 -14.20 18.24 17.58
N LYS A 106 -15.50 18.07 17.28
CA LYS A 106 -16.08 16.74 17.04
C LYS A 106 -15.48 16.05 15.81
N ALA A 107 -15.36 16.77 14.70
CA ALA A 107 -14.70 16.26 13.49
C ALA A 107 -13.25 15.83 13.78
N ALA A 108 -12.50 16.66 14.52
CA ALA A 108 -11.14 16.34 14.95
C ALA A 108 -11.08 15.10 15.86
N LEU A 109 -12.08 14.90 16.72
CA LEU A 109 -12.18 13.72 17.57
C LEU A 109 -12.48 12.45 16.76
N ILE A 110 -13.40 12.52 15.80
CA ILE A 110 -13.71 11.42 14.87
C ILE A 110 -12.45 11.02 14.09
N ASP A 111 -11.76 11.98 13.46
CA ASP A 111 -10.49 11.73 12.75
C ASP A 111 -9.43 11.12 13.68
N THR A 112 -9.31 11.62 14.92
CA THR A 112 -8.37 11.08 15.91
C THR A 112 -8.66 9.61 16.23
N LEU A 113 -9.93 9.25 16.44
CA LEU A 113 -10.32 7.88 16.78
C LEU A 113 -10.06 6.91 15.62
N VAL A 114 -10.32 7.33 14.37
CA VAL A 114 -9.97 6.53 13.17
C VAL A 114 -8.47 6.35 13.03
N ARG A 115 -7.67 7.42 13.18
CA ARG A 115 -6.20 7.32 13.12
C ARG A 115 -5.62 6.44 14.22
N ALA A 116 -6.29 6.39 15.38
CA ALA A 116 -5.95 5.51 16.48
C ALA A 116 -6.53 4.09 16.34
N GLN A 117 -7.39 3.85 15.34
CA GLN A 117 -8.13 2.61 15.15
C GLN A 117 -8.90 2.16 16.40
N ILE A 118 -9.53 3.12 17.11
CA ILE A 118 -10.31 2.86 18.32
C ILE A 118 -11.79 2.97 17.99
N ALA A 119 -12.52 1.85 18.10
CA ALA A 119 -13.98 1.85 18.02
C ALA A 119 -14.58 2.78 19.08
N TRP A 120 -15.56 3.58 18.67
CA TRP A 120 -16.35 4.38 19.61
C TRP A 120 -17.79 4.46 19.14
N ALA A 121 -18.73 4.28 20.06
CA ALA A 121 -20.16 4.37 19.77
C ALA A 121 -20.73 5.63 20.39
N HIS A 122 -21.15 6.58 19.55
CA HIS A 122 -21.79 7.82 20.02
C HIS A 122 -22.73 8.38 18.95
N PRO A 123 -23.92 8.92 19.30
CA PRO A 123 -24.87 9.47 18.31
C PRO A 123 -24.32 10.60 17.42
N SER A 124 -23.26 11.28 17.85
CA SER A 124 -22.57 12.30 17.03
C SER A 124 -21.72 11.69 15.91
N ILE A 125 -21.30 10.43 16.04
CA ILE A 125 -20.59 9.70 14.99
C ILE A 125 -21.60 9.30 13.91
N ASP A 126 -22.75 8.73 14.30
CA ASP A 126 -23.83 8.39 13.36
C ASP A 126 -24.30 9.65 12.59
N ALA A 127 -24.47 10.76 13.29
CA ALA A 127 -24.85 12.03 12.67
C ALA A 127 -23.78 12.58 11.71
N ALA A 128 -22.51 12.17 11.85
CA ALA A 128 -21.41 12.60 10.99
C ALA A 128 -21.33 11.82 9.67
N LEU A 129 -22.09 10.73 9.51
CA LEU A 129 -22.28 10.06 8.21
C LEU A 129 -22.94 10.99 7.17
N GLU A 130 -23.72 11.96 7.64
CA GLU A 130 -24.43 12.94 6.82
C GLU A 130 -23.58 14.19 6.48
N ASP A 131 -22.33 14.26 6.93
CA ASP A 131 -21.41 15.38 6.68
C ASP A 131 -20.25 14.94 5.77
N ASP A 132 -20.22 15.49 4.55
CA ASP A 132 -19.19 15.24 3.52
C ASP A 132 -17.76 15.26 4.08
N ALA A 133 -17.44 16.19 5.00
CA ALA A 133 -16.08 16.36 5.49
C ALA A 133 -15.63 15.26 6.45
N THR A 134 -16.57 14.55 7.08
CA THR A 134 -16.29 13.54 8.11
C THR A 134 -16.85 12.17 7.79
N ARG A 135 -17.65 12.03 6.71
CA ARG A 135 -18.37 10.81 6.38
C ARG A 135 -17.49 9.57 6.38
N GLN A 136 -16.37 9.60 5.65
CA GLN A 136 -15.47 8.45 5.56
C GLN A 136 -14.93 8.01 6.93
N ALA A 137 -14.52 8.98 7.75
CA ALA A 137 -14.01 8.72 9.09
C ALA A 137 -15.12 8.19 10.02
N ALA A 138 -16.32 8.78 9.95
CA ALA A 138 -17.48 8.30 10.69
C ALA A 138 -17.89 6.88 10.27
N ALA A 139 -17.96 6.62 8.97
CA ALA A 139 -18.27 5.32 8.41
C ALA A 139 -17.27 4.26 8.86
N TRP A 140 -15.98 4.59 8.94
CA TRP A 140 -14.97 3.67 9.45
C TRP A 140 -15.23 3.30 10.93
N LEU A 141 -15.55 4.30 11.77
CA LEU A 141 -15.87 4.04 13.19
C LEU A 141 -17.15 3.22 13.36
N VAL A 142 -18.19 3.50 12.55
CA VAL A 142 -19.44 2.73 12.60
C VAL A 142 -19.20 1.31 12.09
N ALA A 143 -18.43 1.12 11.01
CA ALA A 143 -18.03 -0.20 10.52
C ALA A 143 -17.36 -1.02 11.63
N HIS A 144 -16.39 -0.40 12.32
CA HIS A 144 -15.58 -1.08 13.34
C HIS A 144 -16.36 -1.34 14.66
N GLY A 145 -17.27 -0.44 15.04
CA GLY A 145 -18.01 -0.54 16.31
C GLY A 145 -19.40 -1.18 16.22
N ALA A 146 -20.07 -1.05 15.08
CA ALA A 146 -21.45 -1.49 14.84
C ALA A 146 -21.69 -1.71 13.33
N PRO A 147 -21.05 -2.73 12.71
CA PRO A 147 -21.09 -2.94 11.27
C PRO A 147 -22.50 -3.07 10.69
N GLU A 148 -23.43 -3.66 11.45
CA GLU A 148 -24.82 -3.79 11.02
C GLU A 148 -25.50 -2.42 10.85
N SER A 149 -25.15 -1.44 11.69
CA SER A 149 -25.68 -0.07 11.58
C SER A 149 -25.17 0.64 10.32
N LEU A 150 -23.91 0.40 9.93
CA LEU A 150 -23.40 0.94 8.67
C LEU A 150 -24.06 0.24 7.48
N ASN A 151 -24.23 -1.08 7.53
CA ASN A 151 -24.92 -1.83 6.49
C ASN A 151 -26.37 -1.33 6.32
N ASP A 152 -27.12 -1.11 7.41
CA ASP A 152 -28.45 -0.50 7.37
C ASP A 152 -28.42 0.90 6.73
N TRP A 153 -27.46 1.75 7.11
CA TRP A 153 -27.30 3.08 6.50
C TRP A 153 -26.98 3.00 5.00
N LEU A 154 -26.11 2.07 4.58
CA LEU A 154 -25.77 1.83 3.17
C LEU A 154 -26.98 1.36 2.35
N LEU A 155 -27.85 0.55 2.95
CA LEU A 155 -29.07 0.04 2.30
C LEU A 155 -30.15 1.13 2.15
N ASP A 156 -30.20 2.09 3.09
CA ASP A 156 -31.16 3.19 3.11
C ASP A 156 -30.67 4.43 2.33
N ASN A 157 -29.39 4.52 1.99
CA ASN A 157 -28.82 5.65 1.25
C ASN A 157 -29.23 5.61 -0.24
N GLU A 158 -29.38 6.78 -0.86
CA GLU A 158 -29.74 6.92 -2.28
C GLU A 158 -28.60 7.51 -3.13
N ALA A 159 -27.55 8.07 -2.49
CA ALA A 159 -26.43 8.72 -3.14
C ALA A 159 -25.24 7.76 -3.30
N VAL A 160 -24.88 7.49 -4.55
CA VAL A 160 -23.80 6.56 -4.91
C VAL A 160 -22.46 6.97 -4.29
N GLU A 161 -22.09 8.25 -4.32
CA GLU A 161 -20.80 8.69 -3.76
C GLU A 161 -20.72 8.49 -2.24
N ASP A 162 -21.81 8.74 -1.51
CA ASP A 162 -21.87 8.54 -0.07
C ASP A 162 -21.75 7.04 0.27
N VAL A 163 -22.36 6.18 -0.55
CA VAL A 163 -22.26 4.73 -0.43
C VAL A 163 -20.83 4.27 -0.70
N LEU A 164 -20.17 4.81 -1.71
CA LEU A 164 -18.78 4.46 -2.03
C LEU A 164 -17.83 4.84 -0.88
N ASP A 165 -18.03 6.00 -0.24
CA ASP A 165 -17.30 6.39 0.97
C ASP A 165 -17.50 5.36 2.10
N GLY A 166 -18.75 4.92 2.31
CA GLY A 166 -19.08 3.94 3.34
C GLY A 166 -18.54 2.54 3.04
N LEU A 167 -18.64 2.06 1.79
CA LEU A 167 -18.12 0.75 1.37
C LEU A 167 -16.59 0.71 1.45
N ARG A 168 -15.91 1.79 1.07
CA ARG A 168 -14.46 1.92 1.23
C ARG A 168 -14.04 1.94 2.69
N ALA A 169 -14.75 2.68 3.54
CA ALA A 169 -14.47 2.70 4.96
C ALA A 169 -14.68 1.32 5.61
N LEU A 170 -15.74 0.62 5.21
CA LEU A 170 -16.04 -0.75 5.63
C LEU A 170 -14.91 -1.71 5.20
N SER A 171 -14.44 -1.64 3.95
CA SER A 171 -13.38 -2.52 3.44
C SER A 171 -12.02 -2.31 4.11
N LEU A 172 -11.79 -1.14 4.71
CA LEU A 172 -10.55 -0.79 5.41
C LEU A 172 -10.68 -0.82 6.95
N SER A 173 -11.82 -1.26 7.48
CA SER A 173 -12.11 -1.21 8.93
C SER A 173 -11.57 -2.38 9.75
N ASP A 174 -10.86 -3.32 9.12
CA ASP A 174 -10.39 -4.59 9.73
C ASP A 174 -11.52 -5.36 10.47
N THR A 175 -12.77 -5.09 10.09
CA THR A 175 -13.95 -5.68 10.71
C THR A 175 -14.20 -7.05 10.08
N ASP A 176 -14.17 -8.10 10.89
CA ASP A 176 -14.65 -9.42 10.50
C ASP A 176 -16.18 -9.38 10.41
N LEU A 177 -16.69 -8.91 9.27
CA LEU A 177 -18.10 -9.10 8.93
C LEU A 177 -18.33 -10.61 8.87
N GLY A 178 -19.10 -11.13 9.80
CA GLY A 178 -19.48 -12.54 9.78
C GLY A 178 -19.99 -12.92 8.40
N ALA A 179 -19.44 -14.00 7.84
CA ALA A 179 -19.73 -14.48 6.49
C ALA A 179 -21.24 -14.54 6.22
N GLY A 180 -21.81 -13.50 5.61
CA GLY A 180 -23.24 -13.47 5.31
C GLY A 180 -23.92 -12.11 5.25
N ASP A 181 -23.34 -11.02 5.77
CA ASP A 181 -23.97 -9.69 5.72
C ASP A 181 -23.39 -8.79 4.62
N TRP A 182 -23.31 -9.33 3.40
CA TRP A 182 -22.87 -8.61 2.20
C TRP A 182 -24.03 -7.90 1.50
N SER A 183 -25.16 -7.70 2.18
CA SER A 183 -26.40 -7.24 1.55
C SER A 183 -26.28 -5.87 0.91
N ALA A 184 -25.52 -4.94 1.51
CA ALA A 184 -25.29 -3.63 0.89
C ALA A 184 -24.55 -3.77 -0.44
N PHE A 185 -23.48 -4.58 -0.49
CA PHE A 185 -22.75 -4.86 -1.73
C PHE A 185 -23.67 -5.49 -2.78
N GLU A 186 -24.41 -6.54 -2.42
CA GLU A 186 -25.32 -7.24 -3.32
C GLU A 186 -26.44 -6.32 -3.86
N GLN A 187 -27.05 -5.50 -2.99
CA GLN A 187 -28.11 -4.59 -3.39
C GLN A 187 -27.61 -3.49 -4.32
N TRP A 188 -26.47 -2.86 -4.00
CA TRP A 188 -25.91 -1.80 -4.84
C TRP A 188 -25.39 -2.33 -6.17
N GLN A 189 -24.75 -3.49 -6.16
CA GLN A 189 -24.35 -4.18 -7.38
C GLN A 189 -25.57 -4.49 -8.25
N ALA A 190 -26.62 -5.10 -7.70
CA ALA A 190 -27.84 -5.40 -8.44
C ALA A 190 -28.53 -4.13 -8.98
N ALA A 191 -28.63 -3.08 -8.17
CA ALA A 191 -29.24 -1.81 -8.57
C ALA A 191 -28.48 -1.15 -9.74
N LEU A 192 -27.14 -1.14 -9.69
CA LEU A 192 -26.30 -0.59 -10.75
C LEU A 192 -26.33 -1.47 -12.01
N THR A 193 -26.29 -2.80 -11.87
CA THR A 193 -26.44 -3.72 -13.01
C THR A 193 -27.79 -3.53 -13.71
N ASP A 194 -28.89 -3.44 -12.94
CA ASP A 194 -30.22 -3.17 -13.50
C ASP A 194 -30.28 -1.80 -14.20
N ALA A 195 -29.60 -0.79 -13.65
CA ALA A 195 -29.48 0.53 -14.28
C ALA A 195 -28.68 0.46 -15.60
N VAL A 196 -27.55 -0.25 -15.65
CA VAL A 196 -26.77 -0.48 -16.88
C VAL A 196 -27.63 -1.16 -17.96
N MET A 197 -28.40 -2.19 -17.58
CA MET A 197 -29.26 -2.91 -18.53
C MET A 197 -30.48 -2.08 -18.98
N GLY A 198 -31.03 -1.25 -18.10
CA GLY A 198 -32.22 -0.43 -18.34
C GLY A 198 -31.94 0.82 -19.16
N THR A 199 -30.70 1.32 -19.13
CA THR A 199 -30.28 2.57 -19.76
C THR A 199 -29.88 2.37 -21.21
N GLN A 200 -30.48 3.14 -22.12
CA GLN A 200 -30.15 3.12 -23.55
C GLN A 200 -29.21 4.27 -23.97
N GLU A 201 -29.06 5.29 -23.12
CA GLU A 201 -28.16 6.41 -23.36
C GLU A 201 -26.72 5.99 -23.04
N ALA A 202 -25.82 6.11 -24.02
CA ALA A 202 -24.47 5.56 -23.91
C ALA A 202 -23.61 6.24 -22.83
N GLU A 203 -23.81 7.54 -22.61
CA GLU A 203 -23.08 8.33 -21.61
C GLU A 203 -23.52 7.91 -20.19
N GLU A 204 -24.82 7.91 -19.92
CA GLU A 204 -25.39 7.48 -18.64
C GLU A 204 -25.09 6.01 -18.33
N ARG A 205 -25.07 5.15 -19.36
CA ARG A 205 -24.66 3.75 -19.21
C ARG A 205 -23.19 3.64 -18.78
N ALA A 206 -22.30 4.41 -19.39
CA ALA A 206 -20.88 4.40 -19.02
C ALA A 206 -20.67 4.90 -17.58
N ASP A 207 -21.46 5.87 -17.13
CA ASP A 207 -21.43 6.34 -15.74
C ASP A 207 -21.85 5.23 -14.77
N PHE A 208 -22.89 4.46 -15.08
CA PHE A 208 -23.29 3.31 -14.26
C PHE A 208 -22.27 2.17 -14.28
N GLU A 209 -21.64 1.88 -15.42
CA GLU A 209 -20.55 0.90 -15.52
C GLU A 209 -19.35 1.33 -14.67
N ALA A 210 -18.98 2.62 -14.70
CA ALA A 210 -17.92 3.17 -13.85
C ALA A 210 -18.27 3.11 -12.35
N ALA A 211 -19.53 3.41 -11.99
CA ALA A 211 -20.00 3.29 -10.61
C ALA A 211 -20.00 1.84 -10.13
N LEU A 212 -20.40 0.89 -10.98
CA LEU A 212 -20.41 -0.53 -10.66
C LEU A 212 -19.00 -1.05 -10.36
N ALA A 213 -18.00 -0.65 -11.16
CA ALA A 213 -16.60 -0.96 -10.91
C ALA A 213 -16.13 -0.41 -9.54
N ARG A 214 -16.56 0.80 -9.16
CA ARG A 214 -16.23 1.39 -7.86
C ARG A 214 -16.90 0.70 -6.67
N VAL A 215 -18.00 -0.03 -6.88
CA VAL A 215 -18.66 -0.87 -5.85
C VAL A 215 -17.99 -2.24 -5.70
N THR A 216 -17.57 -2.87 -6.80
CA THR A 216 -16.90 -4.18 -6.77
C THR A 216 -15.48 -4.11 -6.21
N GLY A 217 -14.82 -2.96 -6.36
CA GLY A 217 -13.49 -2.68 -5.81
C GLY A 217 -13.39 -2.90 -4.30
N PRO A 218 -14.16 -2.19 -3.45
CA PRO A 218 -14.16 -2.39 -2.00
C PRO A 218 -14.49 -3.83 -1.58
N LEU A 219 -15.30 -4.57 -2.35
CA LEU A 219 -15.52 -6.00 -2.10
C LEU A 219 -14.24 -6.82 -2.32
N ALA A 220 -13.48 -6.54 -3.39
CA ALA A 220 -12.19 -7.18 -3.62
C ALA A 220 -11.17 -6.85 -2.51
N VAL A 221 -11.21 -5.64 -1.96
CA VAL A 221 -10.40 -5.24 -0.80
C VAL A 221 -10.82 -5.98 0.46
N LEU A 222 -12.12 -6.09 0.72
CA LEU A 222 -12.65 -6.64 1.96
C LEU A 222 -12.59 -8.17 2.03
N ASP A 223 -12.98 -8.85 0.94
CA ASP A 223 -12.89 -10.32 0.83
C ASP A 223 -12.50 -10.72 -0.61
N PRO A 224 -11.18 -10.81 -0.90
CA PRO A 224 -10.68 -11.20 -2.21
C PRO A 224 -11.19 -12.57 -2.68
N ALA A 225 -11.52 -13.47 -1.76
CA ALA A 225 -12.00 -14.81 -2.08
C ALA A 225 -13.48 -14.82 -2.46
N VAL A 226 -14.32 -14.03 -1.80
CA VAL A 226 -15.71 -13.77 -2.22
C VAL A 226 -15.71 -13.12 -3.59
N TRP A 227 -14.95 -12.04 -3.78
CA TRP A 227 -14.84 -11.38 -5.08
C TRP A 227 -14.41 -12.36 -6.17
N ALA A 228 -13.36 -13.17 -5.92
CA ALA A 228 -12.88 -14.15 -6.88
C ALA A 228 -13.96 -15.18 -7.28
N ARG A 229 -14.77 -15.64 -6.32
CA ARG A 229 -15.88 -16.56 -6.61
C ARG A 229 -16.95 -15.91 -7.49
N LEU A 230 -17.30 -14.64 -7.24
CA LEU A 230 -18.26 -13.90 -8.05
C LEU A 230 -17.73 -13.64 -9.44
N ALA A 231 -16.46 -13.22 -9.56
CA ALA A 231 -15.80 -12.98 -10.84
C ALA A 231 -15.70 -14.26 -11.69
N LEU A 232 -15.29 -15.39 -11.10
CA LEU A 232 -15.30 -16.70 -11.78
C LEU A 232 -16.72 -17.18 -12.15
N GLY A 233 -17.74 -16.68 -11.44
CA GLY A 233 -19.16 -16.92 -11.75
C GLY A 233 -19.71 -16.01 -12.86
N GLY A 234 -18.98 -14.95 -13.23
CA GLY A 234 -19.43 -13.89 -14.15
C GLY A 234 -20.32 -12.82 -13.51
N ASP A 235 -20.38 -12.79 -12.17
CA ASP A 235 -21.20 -11.83 -11.42
C ASP A 235 -20.41 -10.55 -11.04
N ALA A 236 -19.07 -10.57 -11.11
CA ALA A 236 -18.21 -9.42 -10.85
C ALA A 236 -17.12 -9.27 -11.93
N ASP A 237 -16.61 -8.06 -12.12
CA ASP A 237 -15.51 -7.76 -13.04
C ASP A 237 -14.27 -7.19 -12.32
N SER A 238 -13.19 -7.02 -13.08
CA SER A 238 -11.94 -6.41 -12.63
C SER A 238 -11.79 -4.95 -13.08
N ALA A 239 -12.87 -4.28 -13.51
CA ALA A 239 -12.79 -2.90 -14.01
C ALA A 239 -12.34 -1.90 -12.93
N TRP A 240 -12.48 -2.28 -11.66
CA TRP A 240 -11.96 -1.55 -10.50
C TRP A 240 -10.43 -1.37 -10.52
N LEU A 241 -9.68 -2.18 -11.26
CA LEU A 241 -8.22 -2.02 -11.44
C LEU A 241 -7.84 -0.68 -12.10
N LYS A 242 -8.79 -0.02 -12.77
CA LYS A 242 -8.62 1.31 -13.36
C LYS A 242 -8.68 2.43 -12.34
N ASP A 243 -9.15 2.16 -11.13
CA ASP A 243 -9.20 3.12 -10.03
C ASP A 243 -7.93 2.97 -9.16
N PRO A 244 -6.95 3.89 -9.26
CA PRO A 244 -5.70 3.77 -8.51
C PRO A 244 -5.90 3.85 -7.00
N GLN A 245 -7.00 4.44 -6.53
CA GLN A 245 -7.32 4.52 -5.10
C GLN A 245 -7.75 3.17 -4.56
N VAL A 246 -8.61 2.45 -5.29
CA VAL A 246 -9.04 1.08 -4.93
C VAL A 246 -7.87 0.10 -5.01
N VAL A 247 -7.03 0.21 -6.04
CA VAL A 247 -5.80 -0.61 -6.13
C VAL A 247 -4.90 -0.36 -4.94
N ALA A 248 -4.69 0.90 -4.55
CA ALA A 248 -3.91 1.22 -3.36
C ALA A 248 -4.58 0.72 -2.06
N ASP A 249 -5.91 0.78 -1.95
CA ASP A 249 -6.64 0.19 -0.82
C ASP A 249 -6.39 -1.32 -0.72
N PHE A 250 -6.43 -2.04 -1.85
CA PHE A 250 -6.12 -3.47 -1.90
C PHE A 250 -4.68 -3.77 -1.46
N LEU A 251 -3.70 -3.04 -2.02
CA LEU A 251 -2.28 -3.21 -1.70
C LEU A 251 -1.95 -2.85 -0.24
N GLN A 252 -2.66 -1.88 0.35
CA GLN A 252 -2.52 -1.54 1.77
C GLN A 252 -3.03 -2.68 2.65
N SER A 253 -4.23 -3.21 2.39
CA SER A 253 -4.87 -4.21 3.26
C SER A 253 -4.20 -5.58 3.20
N HIS A 254 -3.79 -6.00 2.01
CA HIS A 254 -3.24 -7.35 1.78
C HIS A 254 -1.70 -7.38 1.71
N GLY A 255 -1.07 -6.23 1.92
CA GLY A 255 0.39 -6.08 2.01
C GLY A 255 1.04 -5.64 0.70
N PRO A 256 2.06 -4.76 0.75
CA PRO A 256 2.73 -4.31 -0.47
C PRO A 256 3.62 -5.44 -1.02
N ALA A 257 3.23 -6.04 -2.14
CA ALA A 257 4.08 -6.98 -2.86
C ALA A 257 5.28 -6.28 -3.52
N SER A 258 6.27 -7.06 -3.98
CA SER A 258 7.46 -6.51 -4.65
C SER A 258 7.15 -5.76 -5.95
N TRP A 259 5.92 -5.90 -6.46
CA TRP A 259 5.39 -5.24 -7.66
C TRP A 259 4.92 -3.80 -7.44
N LEU A 260 4.77 -3.36 -6.18
CA LEU A 260 4.36 -1.98 -5.85
C LEU A 260 5.29 -0.94 -6.51
N GLU A 261 6.59 -1.21 -6.54
CA GLU A 261 7.57 -0.30 -7.15
C GLU A 261 7.35 -0.16 -8.67
N ALA A 262 7.03 -1.25 -9.36
CA ALA A 262 6.76 -1.21 -10.80
C ALA A 262 5.50 -0.39 -11.09
N LEU A 263 4.42 -0.63 -10.32
CA LEU A 263 3.18 0.12 -10.43
C LEU A 263 3.39 1.62 -10.12
N CYS A 264 4.17 1.94 -9.08
CA CYS A 264 4.49 3.32 -8.74
C CYS A 264 5.16 4.06 -9.90
N ILE A 265 6.07 3.42 -10.64
CA ILE A 265 6.75 4.05 -11.78
C ILE A 265 5.78 4.30 -12.93
N LEU A 266 4.90 3.34 -13.22
CA LEU A 266 3.87 3.47 -14.24
C LEU A 266 2.93 4.64 -13.91
N ASP A 267 2.40 4.67 -12.69
CA ASP A 267 1.52 5.73 -12.20
C ASP A 267 2.23 7.10 -12.16
N ALA A 268 3.46 7.15 -11.64
CA ALA A 268 4.22 8.40 -11.53
C ALA A 268 4.59 9.03 -12.88
N THR A 269 4.50 8.25 -13.96
CA THR A 269 4.83 8.69 -15.30
C THR A 269 3.62 8.72 -16.24
N ASP A 270 2.42 8.50 -15.71
CA ASP A 270 1.16 8.42 -16.45
C ASP A 270 1.25 7.43 -17.65
N ASP A 271 1.96 6.31 -17.46
CA ASP A 271 2.19 5.34 -18.53
C ASP A 271 0.91 4.50 -18.79
N PRO A 272 0.48 4.32 -20.06
CA PRO A 272 -0.70 3.52 -20.41
C PRO A 272 -0.66 2.07 -19.87
N ALA A 273 0.52 1.55 -19.57
CA ALA A 273 0.68 0.20 -19.03
C ALA A 273 0.33 0.08 -17.52
N ALA A 274 -0.07 1.16 -16.85
CA ALA A 274 -0.45 1.18 -15.44
C ALA A 274 -1.55 0.16 -15.09
N GLU A 275 -2.58 0.01 -15.92
CA GLU A 275 -3.67 -0.96 -15.67
C GLU A 275 -3.16 -2.42 -15.64
N PHE A 276 -2.27 -2.77 -16.56
CA PHE A 276 -1.62 -4.08 -16.57
C PHE A 276 -0.64 -4.25 -15.40
N GLY A 277 0.05 -3.17 -15.00
CA GLY A 277 0.85 -3.14 -13.79
C GLY A 277 0.02 -3.37 -12.52
N ALA A 278 -1.18 -2.79 -12.45
CA ALA A 278 -2.11 -2.98 -11.35
C ALA A 278 -2.60 -4.42 -11.27
N LEU A 279 -2.95 -5.03 -12.42
CA LEU A 279 -3.30 -6.44 -12.52
C LEU A 279 -2.23 -7.35 -11.91
N LEU A 280 -0.96 -7.13 -12.27
CA LEU A 280 0.17 -7.91 -11.74
C LEU A 280 0.44 -7.63 -10.26
N ALA A 281 0.33 -6.38 -9.82
CA ALA A 281 0.53 -6.00 -8.42
C ALA A 281 -0.57 -6.57 -7.50
N VAL A 282 -1.82 -6.61 -7.97
CA VAL A 282 -2.95 -7.23 -7.26
C VAL A 282 -2.79 -8.75 -7.24
N ALA A 283 -2.41 -9.38 -8.37
CA ALA A 283 -2.14 -10.82 -8.40
C ALA A 283 -1.02 -11.21 -7.44
N ALA A 284 0.10 -10.48 -7.48
CA ALA A 284 1.23 -10.58 -6.57
C ALA A 284 0.81 -10.53 -5.10
N THR A 285 0.05 -9.49 -4.76
CA THR A 285 -0.44 -9.24 -3.39
C THR A 285 -1.44 -10.30 -2.95
N SER A 286 -2.34 -10.75 -3.82
CA SER A 286 -3.28 -11.84 -3.52
C SER A 286 -2.61 -13.19 -3.26
N GLY A 287 -1.35 -13.34 -3.66
CA GLY A 287 -0.52 -14.51 -3.34
C GLY A 287 0.10 -14.44 -1.94
N LEU A 288 0.14 -13.27 -1.31
CA LEU A 288 0.60 -13.11 0.07
C LEU A 288 -0.44 -13.78 0.98
N ASP A 289 0.04 -14.73 1.76
CA ASP A 289 -0.75 -15.46 2.75
C ASP A 289 0.04 -15.36 4.05
N ASP A 290 -0.62 -15.01 5.16
CA ASP A 290 0.02 -14.92 6.47
C ASP A 290 0.66 -16.25 6.90
N THR A 291 0.15 -17.36 6.36
CA THR A 291 0.64 -18.69 6.71
C THR A 291 1.71 -19.18 5.72
N PRO A 292 2.91 -19.56 6.21
CA PRO A 292 3.94 -20.13 5.35
C PRO A 292 3.43 -21.42 4.69
N PRO A 293 3.71 -21.63 3.39
CA PRO A 293 3.31 -22.86 2.72
C PRO A 293 3.99 -24.07 3.36
N ASP A 294 3.25 -25.18 3.48
CA ASP A 294 3.85 -26.46 3.81
C ASP A 294 4.71 -27.02 2.65
N GLU A 295 5.42 -28.12 2.86
CA GLU A 295 6.35 -28.67 1.86
C GLU A 295 5.65 -29.06 0.54
N ASP A 296 4.41 -29.55 0.61
CA ASP A 296 3.65 -29.95 -0.57
C ASP A 296 3.12 -28.73 -1.32
N ALA A 297 2.67 -27.71 -0.60
CA ALA A 297 2.28 -26.42 -1.15
C ALA A 297 3.47 -25.71 -1.82
N ALA A 298 4.62 -25.63 -1.13
CA ALA A 298 5.84 -25.04 -1.68
C ALA A 298 6.29 -25.76 -2.97
N ARG A 299 6.25 -27.09 -3.00
CA ARG A 299 6.53 -27.87 -4.21
C ARG A 299 5.53 -27.58 -5.33
N GLY A 300 4.25 -27.40 -4.99
CA GLY A 300 3.21 -27.02 -5.93
C GLY A 300 3.42 -25.62 -6.52
N LEU A 301 3.82 -24.64 -5.70
CA LEU A 301 4.15 -23.28 -6.15
C LEU A 301 5.33 -23.30 -7.12
N ILE A 302 6.41 -24.02 -6.78
CA ILE A 302 7.57 -24.21 -7.67
C ILE A 302 7.15 -24.89 -8.98
N GLN A 303 6.25 -25.88 -8.92
CA GLN A 303 5.75 -26.54 -10.12
C GLN A 303 5.02 -25.57 -11.05
N LEU A 304 4.22 -24.63 -10.52
CA LEU A 304 3.54 -23.60 -11.33
C LEU A 304 4.54 -22.69 -12.05
N LEU A 305 5.62 -22.30 -11.38
CA LEU A 305 6.68 -21.44 -11.94
C LEU A 305 7.50 -22.11 -13.04
N GLN A 306 7.53 -23.45 -13.07
CA GLN A 306 8.27 -24.23 -14.08
C GLN A 306 7.45 -24.55 -15.33
N LEU A 307 6.17 -24.18 -15.37
CA LEU A 307 5.34 -24.35 -16.55
C LEU A 307 5.71 -23.33 -17.63
N ALA A 308 5.70 -23.79 -18.88
CA ALA A 308 5.91 -22.92 -20.03
C ALA A 308 4.74 -21.93 -20.18
N PRO A 309 4.97 -20.72 -20.73
CA PRO A 309 3.92 -19.70 -20.89
C PRO A 309 2.68 -20.17 -21.66
N ASP A 310 2.86 -21.10 -22.59
CA ASP A 310 1.82 -21.68 -23.44
C ASP A 310 1.18 -22.95 -22.84
N ALA A 311 1.42 -23.24 -21.55
CA ALA A 311 0.82 -24.40 -20.90
C ALA A 311 -0.71 -24.24 -20.82
N PRO A 312 -1.49 -25.27 -21.21
CA PRO A 312 -2.94 -25.17 -21.22
C PRO A 312 -3.50 -25.05 -19.79
N GLU A 313 -4.65 -24.38 -19.63
CA GLU A 313 -5.36 -24.19 -18.34
C GLU A 313 -5.47 -25.48 -17.53
N THR A 314 -5.81 -26.59 -18.18
CA THR A 314 -5.92 -27.93 -17.56
C THR A 314 -4.64 -28.41 -16.86
N ALA A 315 -3.48 -27.84 -17.16
CA ALA A 315 -2.19 -28.18 -16.57
C ALA A 315 -1.89 -27.41 -15.27
N TRP A 316 -2.43 -26.20 -15.10
CA TRP A 316 -2.07 -25.30 -14.00
C TRP A 316 -3.25 -24.93 -13.10
N GLU A 317 -4.44 -24.70 -13.67
CA GLU A 317 -5.59 -24.16 -12.95
C GLU A 317 -6.02 -25.03 -11.76
N PRO A 318 -6.10 -26.38 -11.87
CA PRO A 318 -6.47 -27.23 -10.72
C PRO A 318 -5.43 -27.17 -9.59
N LEU A 319 -4.15 -26.97 -9.93
CA LEU A 319 -3.08 -26.84 -8.96
C LEU A 319 -3.16 -25.46 -8.27
N ALA A 320 -3.31 -24.39 -9.04
CA ALA A 320 -3.44 -23.03 -8.55
C ALA A 320 -4.65 -22.86 -7.62
N ALA A 321 -5.81 -23.41 -7.99
CA ALA A 321 -7.01 -23.39 -7.17
C ALA A 321 -6.81 -24.12 -5.83
N ARG A 322 -6.13 -25.27 -5.84
CA ARG A 322 -5.80 -26.01 -4.60
C ARG A 322 -4.81 -25.27 -3.70
N LEU A 323 -3.95 -24.43 -4.28
CA LEU A 323 -2.98 -23.61 -3.56
C LEU A 323 -3.57 -22.27 -3.08
N GLY A 324 -4.87 -22.04 -3.28
CA GLY A 324 -5.56 -20.83 -2.81
C GLY A 324 -5.35 -19.61 -3.72
N LEU A 325 -4.87 -19.78 -4.95
CA LEU A 325 -4.58 -18.66 -5.86
C LEU A 325 -5.82 -18.21 -6.67
N ALA A 326 -7.02 -18.37 -6.11
CA ALA A 326 -8.28 -18.15 -6.84
C ALA A 326 -8.46 -16.70 -7.33
N THR A 327 -7.99 -15.71 -6.58
CA THR A 327 -8.02 -14.30 -6.99
C THR A 327 -7.17 -14.06 -8.23
N ALA A 328 -5.96 -14.62 -8.29
CA ALA A 328 -5.11 -14.55 -9.49
C ALA A 328 -5.77 -15.21 -10.71
N ILE A 329 -6.51 -16.31 -10.51
CA ILE A 329 -7.30 -16.95 -11.58
C ILE A 329 -8.47 -16.03 -11.99
N ALA A 330 -9.20 -15.47 -11.02
CA ALA A 330 -10.39 -14.66 -11.30
C ALA A 330 -10.08 -13.36 -12.07
N LEU A 331 -8.89 -12.79 -11.86
CA LEU A 331 -8.41 -11.61 -12.58
C LEU A 331 -8.28 -11.83 -14.09
N THR A 332 -8.31 -13.07 -14.60
CA THR A 332 -8.28 -13.35 -16.05
C THR A 332 -9.62 -13.09 -16.74
N GLY A 333 -10.72 -13.03 -15.99
CA GLY A 333 -12.07 -12.76 -16.52
C GLY A 333 -12.28 -11.32 -17.01
N ALA A 334 -11.24 -10.49 -16.98
CA ALA A 334 -11.24 -9.11 -17.45
C ALA A 334 -11.54 -8.96 -18.95
N ASP A 335 -11.30 -10.01 -19.75
CA ASP A 335 -11.50 -9.99 -21.19
C ASP A 335 -12.23 -11.25 -21.68
N ASP A 336 -13.52 -11.11 -22.00
CA ASP A 336 -14.33 -12.09 -22.75
C ASP A 336 -13.79 -12.37 -24.18
N ALA A 337 -12.60 -11.86 -24.54
CA ALA A 337 -12.04 -11.85 -25.88
C ALA A 337 -10.68 -12.56 -26.06
N ALA A 338 -10.01 -13.03 -25.00
CA ALA A 338 -8.67 -13.63 -25.12
C ALA A 338 -8.55 -15.03 -24.49
N PRO A 339 -9.12 -16.08 -25.10
CA PRO A 339 -8.67 -17.44 -24.82
C PRO A 339 -7.32 -17.65 -25.54
N ASP A 340 -6.27 -18.06 -24.81
CA ASP A 340 -4.95 -18.51 -25.30
C ASP A 340 -3.76 -17.51 -25.34
N ASP A 341 -3.71 -16.44 -24.55
CA ASP A 341 -2.51 -15.56 -24.48
C ASP A 341 -1.53 -15.88 -23.33
N GLY A 342 -1.89 -16.79 -22.43
CA GLY A 342 -1.04 -17.18 -21.28
C GLY A 342 -1.11 -16.23 -20.08
N LEU A 343 -1.96 -15.18 -20.12
CA LEU A 343 -2.11 -14.21 -19.04
C LEU A 343 -2.46 -14.87 -17.70
N GLY A 344 -3.40 -15.82 -17.70
CA GLY A 344 -3.82 -16.50 -16.47
C GLY A 344 -2.70 -17.26 -15.78
N LEU A 345 -1.84 -17.93 -16.55
CA LEU A 345 -0.67 -18.57 -15.99
C LEU A 345 0.32 -17.53 -15.44
N LEU A 346 0.54 -16.41 -16.14
CA LEU A 346 1.41 -15.34 -15.66
C LEU A 346 0.95 -14.79 -14.30
N LEU A 347 -0.35 -14.47 -14.14
CA LEU A 347 -0.88 -13.96 -12.87
C LEU A 347 -0.69 -14.96 -11.72
N VAL A 348 -0.94 -16.24 -12.00
CA VAL A 348 -0.73 -17.33 -11.04
C VAL A 348 0.76 -17.50 -10.71
N GLN A 349 1.65 -17.38 -11.69
CA GLN A 349 3.10 -17.44 -11.48
C GLN A 349 3.59 -16.26 -10.64
N VAL A 350 3.08 -15.05 -10.89
CA VAL A 350 3.39 -13.86 -10.10
C VAL A 350 2.96 -14.03 -8.64
N ALA A 351 1.72 -14.49 -8.40
CA ALA A 351 1.22 -14.77 -7.06
C ALA A 351 2.05 -15.86 -6.35
N ALA A 352 2.37 -16.95 -7.07
CA ALA A 352 3.18 -18.03 -6.52
C ALA A 352 4.62 -17.59 -6.19
N HIS A 353 5.20 -16.76 -7.05
CA HIS A 353 6.54 -16.20 -6.87
C HIS A 353 6.61 -15.34 -5.60
N GLU A 354 5.69 -14.41 -5.43
CA GLU A 354 5.63 -13.54 -4.25
C GLU A 354 5.39 -14.33 -2.97
N ARG A 355 4.51 -15.34 -3.01
CA ARG A 355 4.28 -16.21 -1.84
C ARG A 355 5.56 -16.92 -1.38
N LEU A 356 6.36 -17.40 -2.31
CA LEU A 356 7.65 -18.04 -1.99
C LEU A 356 8.64 -17.02 -1.41
N LEU A 357 8.78 -15.85 -2.04
CA LEU A 357 9.68 -14.80 -1.58
C LEU A 357 9.32 -14.28 -0.19
N HIS A 358 8.03 -13.99 0.04
CA HIS A 358 7.53 -13.45 1.31
C HIS A 358 7.88 -14.35 2.50
N HIS A 359 7.82 -15.67 2.29
CA HIS A 359 8.15 -16.67 3.32
C HIS A 359 9.61 -17.16 3.29
N GLY A 360 10.48 -16.50 2.51
CA GLY A 360 11.91 -16.82 2.45
C GLY A 360 12.25 -18.14 1.78
N TYR A 361 11.35 -18.68 0.95
CA TYR A 361 11.63 -19.86 0.13
C TYR A 361 12.37 -19.48 -1.17
N HIS A 362 13.15 -20.42 -1.68
CA HIS A 362 13.74 -20.28 -3.02
C HIS A 362 12.63 -20.23 -4.08
N SER A 363 12.77 -19.29 -5.01
CA SER A 363 11.90 -19.15 -6.17
C SER A 363 12.71 -19.21 -7.46
N PRO A 364 12.37 -20.12 -8.40
CA PRO A 364 13.07 -20.26 -9.69
C PRO A 364 12.80 -19.09 -10.66
N GLY A 365 12.02 -18.10 -10.25
CA GLY A 365 11.58 -16.99 -11.08
C GLY A 365 10.30 -17.28 -11.86
N ILE A 366 9.76 -16.22 -12.46
CA ILE A 366 8.57 -16.21 -13.31
C ILE A 366 9.02 -16.41 -14.76
N SER A 367 8.29 -17.25 -15.50
CA SER A 367 8.61 -17.48 -16.90
C SER A 367 8.48 -16.19 -17.71
N GLY A 368 9.48 -15.87 -18.56
CA GLY A 368 9.54 -14.61 -19.31
C GLY A 368 10.21 -13.45 -18.55
N LEU A 369 10.52 -13.61 -17.25
CA LEU A 369 11.24 -12.63 -16.44
C LEU A 369 12.59 -13.22 -15.99
N PRO A 370 13.64 -13.18 -16.85
CA PRO A 370 14.91 -13.85 -16.59
C PRO A 370 15.64 -13.37 -15.33
N HIS A 371 15.31 -12.19 -14.80
CA HIS A 371 15.92 -11.62 -13.59
C HIS A 371 15.08 -11.78 -12.32
N SER A 372 13.88 -12.35 -12.43
CA SER A 372 13.01 -12.60 -11.28
C SER A 372 13.44 -13.71 -10.32
N PRO A 373 14.33 -14.68 -10.63
CA PRO A 373 14.74 -15.69 -9.64
C PRO A 373 15.24 -15.08 -8.32
N SER A 374 14.96 -15.77 -7.21
CA SER A 374 15.37 -15.30 -5.88
C SER A 374 16.89 -15.44 -5.64
N ASP A 375 17.51 -16.42 -6.31
CA ASP A 375 18.94 -16.68 -6.24
C ASP A 375 19.65 -16.09 -7.48
N PRO A 376 20.65 -15.20 -7.31
CA PRO A 376 21.44 -14.69 -8.42
C PRO A 376 22.14 -15.75 -9.29
N GLU A 377 22.41 -16.95 -8.75
CA GLU A 377 23.00 -18.05 -9.50
C GLU A 377 22.04 -18.66 -10.53
N ASP A 378 20.73 -18.55 -10.32
CA ASP A 378 19.70 -19.09 -11.23
C ASP A 378 19.33 -18.13 -12.37
N ILE A 379 19.92 -16.93 -12.39
CA ILE A 379 19.67 -15.93 -13.43
C ILE A 379 20.33 -16.34 -14.73
N SER A 380 19.50 -16.55 -15.76
CA SER A 380 19.97 -16.90 -17.09
C SER A 380 20.38 -15.64 -17.88
N LEU A 381 21.68 -15.35 -17.90
CA LEU A 381 22.26 -14.29 -18.74
C LEU A 381 21.97 -14.51 -20.23
N GLU A 382 21.93 -15.78 -20.67
CA GLU A 382 21.60 -16.13 -22.05
C GLU A 382 20.15 -15.76 -22.38
N ALA A 383 19.20 -16.09 -21.51
CA ALA A 383 17.79 -15.74 -21.70
C ALA A 383 17.57 -14.22 -21.67
N SER A 384 18.30 -13.51 -20.80
CA SER A 384 18.27 -12.05 -20.75
C SER A 384 18.76 -11.39 -22.04
N LEU A 385 19.90 -11.84 -22.57
CA LEU A 385 20.43 -11.32 -23.83
C LEU A 385 19.56 -11.71 -25.04
N ALA A 386 18.94 -12.89 -25.01
CA ALA A 386 17.98 -13.30 -26.03
C ALA A 386 16.75 -12.39 -26.01
N LEU A 387 16.17 -12.13 -24.82
CA LEU A 387 15.05 -11.20 -24.66
C LEU A 387 15.42 -9.79 -25.17
N LEU A 388 16.59 -9.27 -24.81
CA LEU A 388 17.04 -7.97 -25.29
C LEU A 388 17.19 -7.94 -26.82
N SER A 389 17.76 -8.98 -27.41
CA SER A 389 17.92 -9.10 -28.87
C SER A 389 16.56 -9.18 -29.59
N ASP A 390 15.65 -10.00 -29.07
CA ASP A 390 14.29 -10.15 -29.62
C ASP A 390 13.54 -8.82 -29.55
N LEU A 391 13.67 -8.09 -28.44
CA LEU A 391 13.09 -6.76 -28.31
C LEU A 391 13.69 -5.80 -29.32
N GLU A 392 15.01 -5.72 -29.48
CA GLU A 392 15.67 -4.88 -30.51
C GLU A 392 15.22 -5.22 -31.94
N GLU A 393 14.98 -6.50 -32.24
CA GLU A 393 14.49 -6.95 -33.55
C GLU A 393 13.01 -6.63 -33.78
N GLN A 394 12.17 -6.73 -32.74
CA GLN A 394 10.74 -6.45 -32.81
C GLN A 394 10.42 -4.94 -32.76
N THR A 395 11.27 -4.16 -32.10
CA THR A 395 11.07 -2.73 -31.83
C THR A 395 11.91 -1.81 -32.71
N TYR A 396 12.02 -2.12 -34.01
CA TYR A 396 12.54 -1.15 -34.99
C TYR A 396 11.81 0.21 -34.93
N ASP A 397 10.63 0.25 -34.30
CA ASP A 397 9.93 1.45 -33.84
C ASP A 397 9.58 1.32 -32.33
N LEU A 398 10.53 1.63 -31.43
CA LEU A 398 10.33 1.73 -29.96
C LEU A 398 9.26 2.76 -29.54
N GLU A 399 8.51 3.32 -30.49
CA GLU A 399 7.50 4.35 -30.28
C GLU A 399 6.17 3.80 -29.73
N VAL A 400 5.85 2.51 -29.91
CA VAL A 400 4.62 1.89 -29.36
C VAL A 400 4.91 0.45 -28.90
N LEU A 401 5.21 0.29 -27.61
CA LEU A 401 5.25 -1.00 -26.95
C LEU A 401 3.86 -1.36 -26.43
N ASP A 402 3.51 -2.65 -26.51
CA ASP A 402 2.31 -3.15 -25.86
C ASP A 402 2.44 -3.05 -24.33
N PRO A 403 1.33 -2.85 -23.58
CA PRO A 403 1.36 -2.71 -22.13
C PRO A 403 2.06 -3.86 -21.40
N ASP A 404 1.80 -5.10 -21.82
CA ASP A 404 2.37 -6.29 -21.22
C ASP A 404 3.90 -6.31 -21.31
N THR A 405 4.42 -6.04 -22.50
CA THR A 405 5.84 -5.95 -22.80
C THR A 405 6.50 -4.83 -22.01
N THR A 406 5.84 -3.68 -21.92
CA THR A 406 6.32 -2.53 -21.13
C THR A 406 6.50 -2.91 -19.66
N VAL A 407 5.49 -3.54 -19.04
CA VAL A 407 5.60 -3.94 -17.63
C VAL A 407 6.62 -5.05 -17.40
N MET A 408 6.75 -6.01 -18.33
CA MET A 408 7.77 -7.07 -18.22
C MET A 408 9.20 -6.53 -18.33
N ILE A 409 9.45 -5.58 -19.25
CA ILE A 409 10.75 -4.90 -19.36
C ILE A 409 11.01 -4.08 -18.10
N LEU A 410 10.02 -3.31 -17.65
CA LEU A 410 10.12 -2.51 -16.43
C LEU A 410 10.51 -3.38 -15.24
N ARG A 411 9.84 -4.51 -15.05
CA ARG A 411 10.13 -5.44 -13.96
C ARG A 411 11.55 -5.98 -14.05
N ASN A 412 12.00 -6.39 -15.23
CA ASN A 412 13.38 -6.87 -15.43
C ASN A 412 14.43 -5.78 -15.12
N CYS A 413 14.18 -4.51 -15.45
CA CYS A 413 15.06 -3.40 -15.08
C CYS A 413 15.16 -3.24 -13.55
N LEU A 414 14.04 -3.36 -12.85
CA LEU A 414 14.00 -3.27 -11.39
C LEU A 414 14.72 -4.44 -10.73
N ASP A 415 14.49 -5.66 -11.24
CA ASP A 415 15.17 -6.86 -10.77
C ASP A 415 16.69 -6.77 -11.00
N LEU A 416 17.13 -6.29 -12.17
CA LEU A 416 18.55 -6.04 -12.44
C LEU A 416 19.16 -5.03 -11.49
N HIS A 417 18.43 -3.99 -11.10
CA HIS A 417 18.93 -3.03 -10.11
C HIS A 417 19.24 -3.74 -8.78
N ARG A 418 18.31 -4.59 -8.29
CA ARG A 418 18.51 -5.37 -7.05
C ARG A 418 19.71 -6.32 -7.15
N HIS A 419 19.88 -6.99 -8.29
CA HIS A 419 21.02 -7.88 -8.51
C HIS A 419 22.35 -7.15 -8.64
N LEU A 420 22.35 -5.95 -9.23
CA LEU A 420 23.52 -5.08 -9.31
C LEU A 420 23.99 -4.61 -7.92
N ASP A 421 23.05 -4.42 -6.98
CA ASP A 421 23.38 -4.11 -5.58
C ASP A 421 24.06 -5.27 -4.87
N ALA A 422 23.54 -6.49 -5.06
CA ALA A 422 24.08 -7.68 -4.42
C ALA A 422 25.40 -8.18 -5.05
N ASN A 423 25.51 -8.14 -6.39
CA ASN A 423 26.59 -8.78 -7.15
C ASN A 423 27.07 -7.91 -8.33
N PRO A 424 27.71 -6.75 -8.07
CA PRO A 424 28.02 -5.77 -9.12
C PRO A 424 28.90 -6.33 -10.25
N GLU A 425 29.93 -7.11 -9.91
CA GLU A 425 30.87 -7.67 -10.91
C GLU A 425 30.19 -8.59 -11.94
N GLN A 426 29.10 -9.26 -11.56
CA GLN A 426 28.36 -10.16 -12.43
C GLN A 426 27.37 -9.42 -13.34
N PHE A 427 26.70 -8.40 -12.80
CA PHE A 427 25.57 -7.76 -13.48
C PHE A 427 25.88 -6.40 -14.12
N GLU A 428 27.02 -5.76 -13.81
CA GLU A 428 27.36 -4.41 -14.33
C GLU A 428 27.20 -4.29 -15.85
N LYS A 429 27.76 -5.24 -16.61
CA LYS A 429 27.65 -5.21 -18.07
C LYS A 429 26.20 -5.41 -18.55
N LEU A 430 25.48 -6.36 -17.97
CA LEU A 430 24.12 -6.64 -18.38
C LEU A 430 23.19 -5.47 -18.06
N SER A 431 23.34 -4.87 -16.88
CA SER A 431 22.63 -3.65 -16.49
C SER A 431 22.94 -2.48 -17.42
N GLN A 432 24.19 -2.33 -17.87
CA GLN A 432 24.57 -1.32 -18.86
C GLN A 432 23.90 -1.59 -20.22
N ASP A 433 23.93 -2.83 -20.71
CA ASP A 433 23.30 -3.21 -21.99
C ASP A 433 21.78 -2.91 -21.98
N TRP A 434 21.08 -3.23 -20.88
CA TRP A 434 19.66 -2.90 -20.69
C TRP A 434 19.42 -1.38 -20.55
N ALA A 435 20.25 -0.68 -19.78
CA ALA A 435 20.12 0.77 -19.63
C ALA A 435 20.25 1.48 -20.98
N ASP A 436 21.25 1.11 -21.79
CA ASP A 436 21.50 1.67 -23.11
C ASP A 436 20.34 1.40 -24.09
N ALA A 437 19.78 0.19 -24.08
CA ALA A 437 18.67 -0.17 -24.96
C ALA A 437 17.41 0.67 -24.70
N PHE A 438 17.10 0.96 -23.42
CA PHE A 438 15.86 1.66 -23.05
C PHE A 438 16.05 3.14 -22.71
N ALA A 439 17.28 3.67 -22.82
CA ALA A 439 17.59 5.09 -22.54
C ALA A 439 16.76 6.08 -23.36
N ALA A 440 16.39 5.69 -24.59
CA ALA A 440 15.63 6.49 -25.53
C ALA A 440 14.23 5.92 -25.80
N SER A 441 13.71 5.09 -24.89
CA SER A 441 12.36 4.52 -25.02
C SER A 441 11.29 5.62 -25.05
N ALA A 442 10.24 5.42 -25.84
CA ALA A 442 9.07 6.30 -25.84
C ALA A 442 8.19 6.10 -24.60
N SER A 443 8.29 4.94 -23.93
CA SER A 443 7.65 4.72 -22.63
C SER A 443 8.37 5.53 -21.55
N PRO A 444 7.68 6.48 -20.90
CA PRO A 444 8.23 7.26 -19.79
C PRO A 444 8.70 6.37 -18.62
N ALA A 445 7.98 5.28 -18.35
CA ALA A 445 8.30 4.34 -17.29
C ALA A 445 9.63 3.62 -17.55
N LEU A 446 9.85 3.14 -18.77
CA LEU A 446 11.12 2.49 -19.15
C LEU A 446 12.29 3.46 -19.15
N ALA A 447 12.09 4.68 -19.64
CA ALA A 447 13.10 5.73 -19.58
C ALA A 447 13.49 6.06 -18.12
N LEU A 448 12.51 6.10 -17.21
CA LEU A 448 12.77 6.32 -15.78
C LEU A 448 13.50 5.13 -15.13
N ALA A 449 13.14 3.89 -15.46
CA ALA A 449 13.83 2.71 -14.97
C ALA A 449 15.29 2.64 -15.46
N SER A 450 15.53 2.95 -16.74
CA SER A 450 16.87 3.04 -17.34
C SER A 450 17.72 4.12 -16.66
N ARG A 451 17.17 5.31 -16.38
CA ARG A 451 17.85 6.34 -15.56
C ARG A 451 18.30 5.80 -14.20
N GLY A 452 17.48 4.97 -13.56
CA GLY A 452 17.82 4.27 -12.32
C GLY A 452 19.07 3.40 -12.45
N LEU A 453 19.13 2.56 -13.48
CA LEU A 453 20.30 1.72 -13.78
C LEU A 453 21.54 2.58 -14.06
N PHE A 454 21.44 3.63 -14.90
CA PHE A 454 22.57 4.53 -15.18
C PHE A 454 23.10 5.21 -13.92
N ALA A 455 22.21 5.77 -13.10
CA ALA A 455 22.60 6.45 -11.88
C ALA A 455 23.32 5.50 -10.91
N ARG A 456 22.94 4.20 -10.92
CA ARG A 456 23.60 3.17 -10.14
C ARG A 456 24.99 2.77 -10.67
N LEU A 457 25.16 2.77 -11.99
CA LEU A 457 26.40 2.41 -12.68
C LEU A 457 27.43 3.55 -12.71
N ALA A 458 26.97 4.81 -12.76
CA ALA A 458 27.83 5.96 -12.99
C ALA A 458 27.50 7.16 -12.08
N ALA A 459 28.50 7.59 -11.30
CA ALA A 459 28.38 8.76 -10.42
C ALA A 459 28.02 10.08 -11.15
N ARG A 460 28.33 10.18 -12.45
CA ARG A 460 27.95 11.34 -13.27
C ARG A 460 26.44 11.43 -13.41
N ASP A 461 25.76 10.32 -13.58
CA ASP A 461 24.32 10.26 -13.83
C ASP A 461 23.54 10.44 -12.53
N ALA A 462 24.03 9.88 -11.41
CA ALA A 462 23.54 10.25 -10.08
C ALA A 462 23.64 11.77 -9.82
N ALA A 463 24.77 12.40 -10.18
CA ALA A 463 24.94 13.85 -10.06
C ALA A 463 24.01 14.67 -10.99
N LEU A 464 23.61 14.10 -12.12
CA LEU A 464 22.62 14.71 -13.00
C LEU A 464 21.24 14.71 -12.33
N GLU A 465 20.83 13.59 -11.72
CA GLU A 465 19.56 13.50 -10.99
C GLU A 465 19.52 14.44 -9.79
N GLN A 466 20.61 14.52 -9.02
CA GLN A 466 20.73 15.50 -7.93
C GLN A 466 20.59 16.94 -8.42
N LYS A 467 21.09 17.25 -9.62
CA LYS A 467 20.95 18.57 -10.24
C LYS A 467 19.52 18.82 -10.73
N THR A 468 18.85 17.83 -11.30
CA THR A 468 17.44 17.90 -11.69
C THR A 468 16.58 18.23 -10.47
N LEU A 469 16.75 17.47 -9.39
CA LEU A 469 16.03 17.67 -8.14
C LEU A 469 16.36 19.03 -7.48
N ALA A 470 17.58 19.53 -7.68
CA ALA A 470 17.96 20.87 -7.22
C ALA A 470 17.20 22.00 -7.94
N GLN A 471 16.70 21.76 -9.15
CA GLN A 471 16.02 22.75 -9.97
C GLN A 471 14.51 22.70 -9.80
N ALA A 472 13.94 21.52 -9.60
CA ALA A 472 12.51 21.30 -9.39
C ALA A 472 12.28 20.08 -8.48
N PRO A 473 11.17 20.03 -7.73
CA PRO A 473 10.75 18.85 -6.96
C PRO A 473 10.26 17.74 -7.91
N ASP A 474 11.19 17.11 -8.63
CA ASP A 474 10.94 16.07 -9.63
C ASP A 474 10.80 14.70 -8.96
N LEU A 475 9.61 14.08 -9.07
CA LEU A 475 9.34 12.77 -8.48
C LEU A 475 10.23 11.70 -9.12
N GLY A 476 10.42 11.71 -10.44
CA GLY A 476 11.28 10.72 -11.11
C GLY A 476 12.72 10.72 -10.59
N ALA A 477 13.33 11.89 -10.45
CA ALA A 477 14.66 12.04 -9.87
C ALA A 477 14.69 11.58 -8.41
N ALA A 478 13.65 11.87 -7.61
CA ALA A 478 13.57 11.39 -6.23
C ALA A 478 13.43 9.86 -6.15
N LEU A 479 12.64 9.23 -7.02
CA LEU A 479 12.52 7.78 -7.12
C LEU A 479 13.86 7.14 -7.50
N VAL A 480 14.58 7.70 -8.48
CA VAL A 480 15.93 7.21 -8.85
C VAL A 480 16.92 7.35 -7.69
N LEU A 481 17.01 8.52 -7.07
CA LEU A 481 17.98 8.78 -6.00
C LEU A 481 17.68 7.98 -4.73
N SER A 482 16.40 7.78 -4.40
CA SER A 482 16.01 6.97 -3.24
C SER A 482 16.48 5.52 -3.34
N ARG A 483 16.49 4.92 -4.54
CA ARG A 483 17.06 3.57 -4.77
C ARG A 483 18.55 3.47 -4.47
N LEU A 484 19.27 4.58 -4.62
CA LEU A 484 20.71 4.64 -4.33
C LEU A 484 20.99 4.82 -2.84
N GLY A 485 19.96 4.86 -1.98
CA GLY A 485 20.08 5.21 -0.57
C GLY A 485 20.50 6.68 -0.36
N ASP A 486 20.20 7.58 -1.31
CA ASP A 486 20.55 8.99 -1.17
C ASP A 486 19.68 9.65 -0.10
N GLU A 487 20.33 10.18 0.94
CA GLU A 487 19.69 10.83 2.09
C GLU A 487 19.49 12.35 1.88
N ASP A 488 19.56 12.85 0.65
CA ASP A 488 19.33 14.27 0.36
C ASP A 488 17.96 14.73 0.91
N PRO A 489 17.92 15.79 1.74
CA PRO A 489 16.68 16.33 2.29
C PRO A 489 15.60 16.62 1.24
N ARG A 490 15.98 16.89 -0.01
CA ARG A 490 15.07 17.15 -1.12
C ARG A 490 14.40 15.87 -1.63
N VAL A 491 15.11 14.72 -1.58
CA VAL A 491 14.50 13.42 -1.90
C VAL A 491 13.41 13.14 -0.88
N ILE A 492 13.74 13.25 0.41
CA ILE A 492 12.79 13.07 1.52
C ILE A 492 11.58 14.01 1.37
N GLN A 493 11.81 15.29 1.07
CA GLN A 493 10.73 16.26 0.89
C GLN A 493 9.80 15.91 -0.29
N THR A 494 10.37 15.51 -1.44
CA THR A 494 9.59 15.11 -2.61
C THR A 494 8.79 13.84 -2.37
N LEU A 495 9.40 12.84 -1.72
CA LEU A 495 8.70 11.60 -1.33
C LEU A 495 7.57 11.90 -0.33
N ALA A 496 7.81 12.74 0.68
CA ALA A 496 6.78 13.12 1.65
C ALA A 496 5.59 13.86 1.00
N HIS A 497 5.85 14.72 0.01
CA HIS A 497 4.78 15.40 -0.72
C HIS A 497 3.87 14.41 -1.46
N HIS A 498 4.46 13.44 -2.16
CA HIS A 498 3.72 12.44 -2.94
C HIS A 498 3.18 11.29 -2.07
N GLY A 499 3.77 11.05 -0.90
CA GLY A 499 3.30 10.08 0.10
C GLY A 499 1.91 10.37 0.65
N ALA A 500 1.41 11.60 0.49
CA ALA A 500 0.04 11.98 0.86
C ALA A 500 -1.01 11.59 -0.19
N LEU A 501 -0.60 11.13 -1.38
CA LEU A 501 -1.51 10.66 -2.42
C LEU A 501 -2.19 9.36 -2.00
N GLN A 502 -3.43 9.15 -2.45
CA GLN A 502 -4.19 7.95 -2.14
C GLN A 502 -3.95 6.78 -3.12
N THR A 503 -2.92 6.88 -3.97
CA THR A 503 -2.60 5.93 -5.04
C THR A 503 -1.37 5.06 -4.69
N SER A 504 -0.97 4.16 -5.59
CA SER A 504 0.23 3.32 -5.42
C SER A 504 1.51 4.14 -5.19
N VAL A 505 1.61 5.33 -5.82
CA VAL A 505 2.71 6.28 -5.64
C VAL A 505 2.81 6.73 -4.18
N GLY A 506 1.67 6.98 -3.53
CA GLY A 506 1.62 7.34 -2.12
C GLY A 506 2.20 6.24 -1.22
N LEU A 507 1.80 4.99 -1.48
CA LEU A 507 2.28 3.82 -0.74
C LEU A 507 3.79 3.61 -0.92
N ASP A 508 4.29 3.62 -2.17
CA ASP A 508 5.71 3.40 -2.43
C ASP A 508 6.58 4.55 -1.89
N CYS A 509 6.12 5.80 -1.96
CA CYS A 509 6.84 6.94 -1.39
C CYS A 509 6.96 6.82 0.13
N ALA A 510 5.90 6.42 0.84
CA ALA A 510 5.96 6.19 2.27
C ALA A 510 6.84 4.98 2.63
N ARG A 511 6.79 3.90 1.85
CA ARG A 511 7.69 2.74 2.01
C ARG A 511 9.17 3.15 1.86
N ARG A 512 9.51 3.96 0.86
CA ARG A 512 10.88 4.48 0.67
C ARG A 512 11.33 5.40 1.80
N LEU A 513 10.43 6.20 2.37
CA LEU A 513 10.74 6.98 3.57
C LEU A 513 11.07 6.06 4.76
N ALA A 514 10.37 4.94 4.89
CA ALA A 514 10.63 3.95 5.93
C ALA A 514 11.97 3.24 5.72
N GLU A 515 12.26 2.81 4.49
CA GLU A 515 13.53 2.19 4.09
C GLU A 515 14.72 3.13 4.27
N ASN A 516 14.55 4.43 4.01
CA ASN A 516 15.58 5.43 4.22
C ASN A 516 15.98 5.52 5.71
N GLY A 517 15.04 5.41 6.64
CA GLY A 517 15.28 5.31 8.07
C GLY A 517 15.92 6.53 8.74
N THR A 518 16.27 7.59 8.00
CA THR A 518 16.86 8.78 8.61
C THR A 518 15.85 9.51 9.51
N PRO A 519 16.29 10.24 10.54
CA PRO A 519 15.38 10.95 11.43
C PRO A 519 14.44 11.94 10.71
N GLN A 520 14.89 12.53 9.60
CA GLN A 520 14.06 13.43 8.78
C GLN A 520 12.99 12.67 7.98
N ALA A 521 13.30 11.46 7.51
CA ALA A 521 12.33 10.60 6.85
C ALA A 521 11.27 10.09 7.83
N LEU A 522 11.67 9.70 9.05
CA LEU A 522 10.75 9.32 10.12
C LEU A 522 9.83 10.49 10.54
N GLU A 523 10.35 11.72 10.66
CA GLU A 523 9.55 12.92 10.94
C GLU A 523 8.52 13.19 9.83
N SER A 524 8.92 12.93 8.58
CA SER A 524 8.05 13.07 7.41
C SER A 524 6.94 12.02 7.40
N LEU A 525 7.26 10.76 7.75
CA LEU A 525 6.27 9.69 7.95
C LEU A 525 5.29 9.98 9.08
N ALA A 526 5.78 10.48 10.23
CA ALA A 526 4.90 10.91 11.33
C ALA A 526 3.97 12.04 10.88
N THR A 527 4.46 12.97 10.07
CA THR A 527 3.62 14.03 9.48
C THR A 527 2.56 13.45 8.54
N LEU A 528 2.90 12.47 7.69
CA LEU A 528 1.94 11.78 6.84
C LEU A 528 0.84 11.11 7.68
N TRP A 529 1.22 10.37 8.73
CA TRP A 529 0.26 9.78 9.67
C TRP A 529 -0.63 10.83 10.34
N ALA A 530 -0.11 12.02 10.62
CA ALA A 530 -0.88 13.11 11.22
C ALA A 530 -1.86 13.79 10.25
N THR A 531 -1.53 13.89 8.95
CA THR A 531 -2.22 14.83 8.04
C THR A 531 -2.81 14.22 6.77
N ALA A 532 -2.34 13.06 6.33
CA ALA A 532 -2.89 12.40 5.15
C ALA A 532 -4.29 11.82 5.46
N ASP A 533 -4.94 11.25 4.44
CA ASP A 533 -6.24 10.57 4.59
C ASP A 533 -6.22 9.60 5.79
N CYS A 534 -7.23 9.70 6.65
CA CYS A 534 -7.30 8.91 7.88
C CYS A 534 -7.33 7.40 7.63
N LEU A 535 -7.85 6.95 6.47
CA LEU A 535 -7.90 5.53 6.09
C LEU A 535 -6.52 4.97 5.70
N ARG A 536 -5.53 5.85 5.44
CA ARG A 536 -4.12 5.47 5.20
C ARG A 536 -3.30 5.45 6.50
N ALA A 537 -3.85 5.92 7.62
CA ALA A 537 -3.17 5.95 8.91
C ALA A 537 -2.60 4.59 9.36
N PRO A 538 -3.31 3.44 9.20
CA PRO A 538 -2.75 2.13 9.54
C PRO A 538 -1.45 1.83 8.78
N PHE A 539 -1.41 2.14 7.48
CA PHE A 539 -0.25 1.93 6.64
C PHE A 539 0.94 2.78 7.08
N PHE A 540 0.74 4.08 7.33
CA PHE A 540 1.83 4.96 7.79
C PHE A 540 2.35 4.57 9.17
N ALA A 541 1.47 4.17 10.09
CA ALA A 541 1.86 3.64 11.39
C ALA A 541 2.72 2.38 11.23
N ARG A 542 2.33 1.46 10.34
CA ARG A 542 3.09 0.25 10.04
C ARG A 542 4.46 0.55 9.41
N CYS A 543 4.52 1.42 8.40
CA CYS A 543 5.78 1.86 7.81
C CYS A 543 6.74 2.47 8.84
N LEU A 544 6.21 3.29 9.76
CA LEU A 544 7.01 3.88 10.82
C LEU A 544 7.52 2.81 11.80
N GLN A 545 6.67 1.84 12.16
CA GLN A 545 7.06 0.70 12.99
C GLN A 545 8.17 -0.13 12.35
N ASP A 546 8.01 -0.53 11.08
CA ASP A 546 8.99 -1.32 10.33
C ASP A 546 10.34 -0.59 10.25
N ALA A 547 10.32 0.73 10.01
CA ALA A 547 11.53 1.54 9.98
C ALA A 547 12.29 1.53 11.33
N ILE A 548 11.57 1.58 12.45
CA ILE A 548 12.16 1.56 13.79
C ILE A 548 12.73 0.18 14.12
N GLU A 549 12.03 -0.90 13.75
CA GLU A 549 12.49 -2.28 13.94
C GLU A 549 13.78 -2.54 13.15
N ASN A 550 13.84 -2.11 11.88
CA ASN A 550 15.05 -2.23 11.06
C ASN A 550 16.26 -1.45 11.63
N LEU A 551 16.02 -0.28 12.23
CA LEU A 551 17.08 0.49 12.90
C LEU A 551 17.61 -0.24 14.14
N ALA A 552 16.76 -0.95 14.88
CA ALA A 552 17.16 -1.71 16.05
C ALA A 552 17.99 -2.95 15.70
N ASP A 553 17.70 -3.60 14.56
CA ASP A 553 18.45 -4.78 14.09
C ASP A 553 19.82 -4.44 13.48
N ALA A 554 20.03 -3.18 13.08
CA ALA A 554 21.30 -2.70 12.53
C ALA A 554 22.35 -2.33 13.60
N GLU A 555 21.94 -2.13 14.86
CA GLU A 555 22.80 -1.82 16.01
C GLU A 555 23.26 -3.08 16.77
#